data_AF-A0A6C0E2W3-F1
#
_entry.id   AF-A0A6C0E2W3-F1
#
_cell.length_a   1.000
_cell.length_b   1.000
_cell.length_c   1.000
_cell.angle_alpha   90.00
_cell.angle_beta   90.00
_cell.angle_gamma   90.00
#
_symmetry.space_group_name_H-M   'P 1'
#
loop_
_entity.id
_entity.type
_entity.pdbx_description
1 polymer ?
#
loop_
_entity_poly.entity_id
_entity_poly.type
_entity_poly.pdbx_seq_one_letter_code
_entity_poly.pdbx_strand_id
1 'polypeptide(L)'
;MLHETMEFQIIEENDIRLYKLKSHFEQCTKGYHLINRSPINETVWEEINALILSESGYEVHSKSDGGHVSGMDIHSSFGTISNKSAKYSKTKKGTSFDISSYRLTTVCSDKNCGEPTLFIEEINSRKNFEYYSILVRDECGETKDKETIKYDWLYIPSDCQVLDPSAYTWEPTMGKRGKNKDTQVGWHTNEINGCKMSINFSMSSQLWIHVDLSEELQQFIIASSTVNCNPKCNYIELYKKYNKNKNKS
;
A
#
# COMPACT_ATOMS: atom_id res chain seq x y z
N MET A 1 -23.34 23.28 26.09
CA MET A 1 -23.74 22.10 26.89
C MET A 1 -24.08 20.85 26.08
N LEU A 2 -25.17 20.74 25.30
CA LEU A 2 -25.45 19.52 24.47
C LEU A 2 -24.51 19.36 23.27
N HIS A 3 -24.13 20.45 22.60
CA HIS A 3 -23.17 20.41 21.49
C HIS A 3 -21.74 20.04 21.94
N GLU A 4 -21.27 20.60 23.05
CA GLU A 4 -19.95 20.25 23.61
C GLU A 4 -19.89 18.78 24.05
N THR A 5 -20.95 18.23 24.65
CA THR A 5 -20.94 16.81 25.08
C THR A 5 -20.92 15.83 23.90
N MET A 6 -21.55 16.17 22.77
CA MET A 6 -21.46 15.36 21.55
C MET A 6 -20.07 15.44 20.89
N GLU A 7 -19.44 16.62 20.84
CA GLU A 7 -18.08 16.76 20.28
C GLU A 7 -17.04 16.01 21.11
N PHE A 8 -17.11 16.06 22.44
CA PHE A 8 -16.22 15.30 23.32
C PHE A 8 -16.37 13.77 23.17
N GLN A 9 -17.60 13.27 23.03
CA GLN A 9 -17.83 11.83 22.81
C GLN A 9 -17.31 11.35 21.45
N ILE A 10 -17.45 12.15 20.39
CA ILE A 10 -16.94 11.81 19.05
C ILE A 10 -15.41 11.77 19.04
N ILE A 11 -14.75 12.67 19.77
CA ILE A 11 -13.28 12.68 19.87
C ILE A 11 -12.76 11.44 20.63
N GLU A 12 -13.37 11.10 21.77
CA GLU A 12 -12.98 9.92 22.54
C GLU A 12 -13.19 8.60 21.78
N GLU A 13 -14.31 8.47 21.05
CA GLU A 13 -14.59 7.27 20.25
C GLU A 13 -13.59 7.10 19.09
N ASN A 14 -13.21 8.19 18.43
CA ASN A 14 -12.24 8.17 17.34
C ASN A 14 -10.83 7.81 17.84
N ASP A 15 -10.41 8.32 19.00
CA ASP A 15 -9.12 7.98 19.61
C ASP A 15 -9.06 6.50 20.01
N ILE A 16 -10.15 5.94 20.55
CA ILE A 16 -10.24 4.51 20.88
C ILE A 16 -10.12 3.65 19.61
N ARG A 17 -10.80 4.01 18.53
CA ARG A 17 -10.73 3.25 17.27
C ARG A 17 -9.34 3.32 16.64
N LEU A 18 -8.69 4.48 16.65
CA LEU A 18 -7.32 4.63 16.16
C LEU A 18 -6.32 3.81 17.00
N TYR A 19 -6.50 3.78 18.32
CA TYR A 19 -5.72 2.92 19.20
C TYR A 19 -5.90 1.43 18.85
N LYS A 20 -7.15 0.99 18.62
CA LYS A 20 -7.44 -0.39 18.18
C LYS A 20 -6.77 -0.73 16.86
N LEU A 21 -6.80 0.16 15.86
CA LEU A 21 -6.11 -0.03 14.58
C LEU A 21 -4.62 -0.31 14.78
N LYS A 22 -3.93 0.52 15.58
CA LYS A 22 -2.51 0.34 15.88
C LYS A 22 -2.23 -0.99 16.57
N SER A 23 -3.04 -1.33 17.58
CA SER A 23 -2.88 -2.58 18.34
C SER A 23 -3.13 -3.81 17.46
N HIS A 24 -4.20 -3.83 16.68
CA HIS A 24 -4.52 -4.95 15.80
C HIS A 24 -3.52 -5.06 14.66
N PHE A 25 -3.01 -3.95 14.11
CA PHE A 25 -1.92 -3.98 13.14
C PHE A 25 -0.67 -4.68 13.69
N GLU A 26 -0.25 -4.32 14.89
CA GLU A 26 0.88 -4.99 15.55
C GLU A 26 0.61 -6.47 15.80
N GLN A 27 -0.59 -6.83 16.26
CA GLN A 27 -0.98 -8.21 16.52
C GLN A 27 -1.03 -9.05 15.24
N CYS A 28 -1.62 -8.55 14.16
CA CYS A 28 -1.73 -9.25 12.89
C CYS A 28 -0.37 -9.44 12.22
N THR A 29 0.47 -8.39 12.20
CA THR A 29 1.84 -8.48 11.63
C THR A 29 2.69 -9.48 12.40
N LYS A 30 2.69 -9.42 13.74
CA LYS A 30 3.41 -10.39 14.59
C LYS A 30 2.83 -11.80 14.46
N GLY A 31 1.50 -11.91 14.42
CA GLY A 31 0.77 -13.18 14.29
C GLY A 31 1.09 -13.91 12.99
N TYR A 32 1.10 -13.19 11.87
CA TYR A 32 1.50 -13.72 10.56
C TYR A 32 2.92 -14.32 10.61
N HIS A 33 3.86 -13.61 11.24
CA HIS A 33 5.25 -14.03 11.37
C HIS A 33 5.52 -15.09 12.45
N LEU A 34 4.50 -15.50 13.23
CA LEU A 34 4.61 -16.72 14.04
C LEU A 34 4.74 -17.97 13.17
N ILE A 35 4.29 -17.90 11.92
CA ILE A 35 4.18 -19.04 11.00
C ILE A 35 4.97 -18.80 9.72
N ASN A 36 4.96 -17.56 9.21
CA ASN A 36 5.52 -17.23 7.91
C ASN A 36 6.82 -16.42 8.05
N ARG A 37 7.83 -16.79 7.27
CA ARG A 37 9.09 -16.05 7.18
C ARG A 37 9.04 -14.94 6.13
N SER A 38 8.30 -15.16 5.04
CA SER A 38 8.16 -14.21 3.94
C SER A 38 7.57 -12.89 4.42
N PRO A 39 7.94 -11.74 3.82
CA PRO A 39 7.27 -10.48 4.13
C PRO A 39 5.80 -10.49 3.71
N ILE A 40 4.98 -9.68 4.40
CA ILE A 40 3.59 -9.40 4.00
C ILE A 40 3.62 -8.52 2.75
N ASN A 41 2.89 -8.93 1.71
CA ASN A 41 2.76 -8.21 0.45
C ASN A 41 1.37 -8.41 -0.19
N GLU A 42 1.03 -7.56 -1.14
CA GLU A 42 -0.10 -7.70 -2.09
C GLU A 42 -1.36 -8.31 -1.45
N THR A 43 -1.75 -9.53 -1.84
CA THR A 43 -2.96 -10.23 -1.36
C THR A 43 -2.94 -10.50 0.14
N VAL A 44 -1.78 -10.81 0.72
CA VAL A 44 -1.66 -11.03 2.18
C VAL A 44 -1.95 -9.74 2.94
N TRP A 45 -1.50 -8.60 2.39
CA TRP A 45 -1.80 -7.31 2.99
C TRP A 45 -3.30 -6.99 2.94
N GLU A 46 -3.98 -7.28 1.84
CA GLU A 46 -5.42 -7.08 1.71
C GLU A 46 -6.22 -7.87 2.76
N GLU A 47 -5.89 -9.15 2.97
CA GLU A 47 -6.49 -9.98 4.04
C GLU A 47 -6.27 -9.40 5.43
N ILE A 48 -5.01 -9.04 5.73
CA ILE A 48 -4.64 -8.50 7.03
C ILE A 48 -5.31 -7.15 7.28
N ASN A 49 -5.36 -6.27 6.28
CA ASN A 49 -5.98 -4.95 6.40
C ASN A 49 -7.49 -5.08 6.70
N ALA A 50 -8.21 -5.93 5.96
CA ALA A 50 -9.63 -6.17 6.23
C ALA A 50 -9.88 -6.72 7.64
N LEU A 51 -9.04 -7.66 8.11
CA LEU A 51 -9.13 -8.18 9.47
C LEU A 51 -8.90 -7.09 10.52
N ILE A 52 -7.87 -6.25 10.34
CA ILE A 52 -7.57 -5.15 11.25
C ILE A 52 -8.74 -4.17 11.33
N LEU A 53 -9.34 -3.80 10.19
CA LEU A 53 -10.49 -2.91 10.15
C LEU A 53 -11.68 -3.51 10.91
N SER A 54 -12.04 -4.75 10.60
CA SER A 54 -13.14 -5.48 11.24
C SER A 54 -12.97 -5.56 12.76
N GLU A 55 -11.82 -6.05 13.23
CA GLU A 55 -11.55 -6.19 14.66
C GLU A 55 -11.44 -4.83 15.38
N SER A 56 -11.10 -3.77 14.66
CA SER A 56 -11.08 -2.40 15.19
C SER A 56 -12.46 -1.75 15.29
N GLY A 57 -13.51 -2.44 14.85
CA GLY A 57 -14.90 -1.98 14.92
C GLY A 57 -15.39 -1.25 13.66
N TYR A 58 -14.68 -1.36 12.54
CA TYR A 58 -15.15 -0.89 11.25
C TYR A 58 -15.84 -2.02 10.51
N GLU A 59 -17.08 -1.79 10.10
CA GLU A 59 -17.80 -2.71 9.24
C GLU A 59 -17.11 -2.79 7.87
N VAL A 60 -16.76 -4.00 7.42
CA VAL A 60 -16.20 -4.29 6.09
C VAL A 60 -17.34 -4.79 5.21
N HIS A 61 -17.74 -3.98 4.22
CA HIS A 61 -18.87 -4.27 3.34
C HIS A 61 -18.49 -5.17 2.15
N SER A 62 -17.27 -5.01 1.61
CA SER A 62 -16.77 -5.87 0.54
C SER A 62 -15.23 -5.89 0.47
N LYS A 63 -14.69 -6.97 -0.10
CA LYS A 63 -13.26 -7.15 -0.39
C LYS A 63 -13.10 -7.78 -1.79
N SER A 64 -12.02 -7.45 -2.49
CA SER A 64 -11.75 -7.97 -3.85
C SER A 64 -11.29 -9.44 -3.84
N ASP A 65 -10.73 -9.93 -2.72
CA ASP A 65 -10.23 -11.30 -2.52
C ASP A 65 -9.19 -11.70 -3.58
N GLY A 66 -8.32 -10.74 -3.96
CA GLY A 66 -7.37 -10.90 -5.06
C GLY A 66 -8.00 -10.81 -6.46
N GLY A 67 -9.29 -10.49 -6.56
CA GLY A 67 -9.98 -10.19 -7.80
C GLY A 67 -9.44 -8.92 -8.46
N HIS A 68 -9.02 -9.03 -9.72
CA HIS A 68 -8.44 -7.93 -10.50
C HIS A 68 -9.47 -6.88 -11.00
N VAL A 69 -10.47 -6.53 -10.20
CA VAL A 69 -11.34 -5.39 -10.55
C VAL A 69 -10.58 -4.11 -10.23
N SER A 70 -10.48 -3.20 -11.19
CA SER A 70 -9.61 -2.03 -11.07
C SER A 70 -10.03 -1.10 -9.92
N GLY A 71 -9.03 -0.63 -9.18
CA GLY A 71 -9.14 0.52 -8.28
C GLY A 71 -9.26 0.14 -6.80
N MET A 72 -10.44 -0.30 -6.37
CA MET A 72 -10.78 -0.54 -4.97
C MET A 72 -10.64 -2.02 -4.58
N ASP A 73 -9.93 -2.27 -3.48
CA ASP A 73 -9.73 -3.59 -2.90
C ASP A 73 -10.62 -3.83 -1.67
N ILE A 74 -10.88 -2.79 -0.85
CA ILE A 74 -11.72 -2.90 0.35
C ILE A 74 -12.72 -1.74 0.39
N HIS A 75 -13.98 -2.05 0.69
CA HIS A 75 -15.01 -1.08 1.05
C HIS A 75 -15.42 -1.31 2.50
N SER A 76 -15.25 -0.29 3.33
CA SER A 76 -15.59 -0.34 4.75
C SER A 76 -16.17 0.98 5.24
N SER A 77 -16.73 0.98 6.44
CA SER A 77 -17.10 2.20 7.16
C SER A 77 -15.92 3.12 7.50
N PHE A 78 -14.68 2.66 7.35
CA PHE A 78 -13.46 3.49 7.45
C PHE A 78 -13.12 4.20 6.13
N GLY A 79 -13.74 3.79 5.02
CA GLY A 79 -13.52 4.31 3.68
C GLY A 79 -13.31 3.22 2.63
N THR A 80 -13.18 3.68 1.39
CA THR A 80 -12.86 2.86 0.21
C THR A 80 -11.36 2.89 -0.07
N ILE A 81 -10.76 1.72 -0.25
CA ILE A 81 -9.30 1.55 -0.14
C ILE A 81 -8.73 0.83 -1.35
N SER A 82 -7.60 1.33 -1.88
CA SER A 82 -6.68 0.59 -2.76
C SER A 82 -5.46 0.12 -1.96
N ASN A 83 -5.27 -1.18 -1.83
CA ASN A 83 -4.15 -1.76 -1.10
C ASN A 83 -2.90 -1.80 -1.97
N LYS A 84 -1.79 -1.36 -1.39
CA LYS A 84 -0.46 -1.41 -2.00
C LYS A 84 0.53 -1.98 -0.99
N SER A 85 1.59 -2.59 -1.49
CA SER A 85 2.73 -2.97 -0.66
C SER A 85 4.02 -2.56 -1.36
N ALA A 86 4.98 -2.07 -0.59
CA ALA A 86 6.27 -1.64 -1.12
C ALA A 86 7.40 -2.00 -0.16
N LYS A 87 8.63 -1.87 -0.65
CA LYS A 87 9.85 -1.99 0.15
C LYS A 87 10.53 -0.63 0.19
N TYR A 88 11.01 -0.23 1.36
CA TYR A 88 11.83 0.97 1.47
C TYR A 88 13.13 0.82 0.69
N SER A 89 13.51 1.89 0.03
CA SER A 89 14.79 2.09 -0.62
C SER A 89 15.51 3.25 0.07
N LYS A 90 16.78 3.05 0.41
CA LYS A 90 17.62 4.12 0.95
C LYS A 90 18.22 4.90 -0.19
N THR A 91 17.86 6.18 -0.30
CA THR A 91 18.42 7.11 -1.27
C THR A 91 19.41 8.05 -0.57
N LYS A 92 20.16 8.84 -1.35
CA LYS A 92 21.02 9.89 -0.78
C LYS A 92 20.23 11.00 -0.08
N LYS A 93 18.95 11.17 -0.45
CA LYS A 93 18.06 12.23 0.04
C LYS A 93 17.18 11.78 1.22
N GLY A 94 17.10 10.48 1.50
CA GLY A 94 16.27 9.93 2.56
C GLY A 94 15.77 8.53 2.24
N THR A 95 14.55 8.25 2.68
CA THR A 95 13.89 6.96 2.46
C THR A 95 12.79 7.15 1.41
N SER A 96 12.72 6.25 0.43
CA SER A 96 11.72 6.26 -0.63
C SER A 96 11.11 4.88 -0.81
N PHE A 97 10.04 4.77 -1.58
CA PHE A 97 9.48 3.48 -2.02
C PHE A 97 8.73 3.64 -3.34
N ASP A 98 8.56 2.54 -4.06
CA ASP A 98 7.84 2.50 -5.33
C ASP A 98 6.56 1.67 -5.18
N ILE A 99 5.44 2.17 -5.68
CA ILE A 99 4.17 1.44 -5.80
C ILE A 99 3.75 1.35 -7.26
N SER A 100 3.15 0.22 -7.64
CA SER A 100 2.49 0.05 -8.93
C SER A 100 0.99 0.32 -8.80
N SER A 101 0.38 0.89 -9.84
CA SER A 101 -1.05 1.24 -9.83
C SER A 101 -1.80 0.73 -11.06
N TYR A 102 -2.12 1.59 -12.03
CA TYR A 102 -2.95 1.24 -13.18
C TYR A 102 -2.16 0.60 -14.32
N ARG A 103 -2.74 -0.44 -14.96
CA ARG A 103 -2.27 -0.96 -16.25
C ARG A 103 -2.94 -0.19 -17.37
N LEU A 104 -2.14 0.46 -18.21
CA LEU A 104 -2.60 1.45 -19.19
C LEU A 104 -2.43 0.98 -20.64
N THR A 105 -2.35 -0.34 -20.85
CA THR A 105 -2.16 -0.93 -22.20
C THR A 105 -3.26 -0.56 -23.19
N THR A 106 -4.44 -0.16 -22.72
CA THR A 106 -5.57 0.28 -23.55
C THR A 106 -5.36 1.67 -24.16
N VAL A 107 -4.54 2.52 -23.51
CA VAL A 107 -4.34 3.92 -23.89
C VAL A 107 -2.90 4.26 -24.26
N CYS A 108 -1.93 3.43 -23.85
CA CYS A 108 -0.52 3.61 -24.21
C CYS A 108 0.24 2.26 -24.27
N SER A 109 1.17 2.14 -25.22
CA SER A 109 1.97 0.95 -25.52
C SER A 109 3.18 1.31 -26.39
N ASP A 110 4.03 0.33 -26.70
CA ASP A 110 5.16 0.47 -27.62
C ASP A 110 4.75 0.74 -29.07
N LYS A 111 3.53 0.35 -29.45
CA LYS A 111 2.95 0.58 -30.79
C LYS A 111 2.18 1.89 -30.90
N ASN A 112 1.55 2.31 -29.81
CA ASN A 112 0.80 3.55 -29.70
C ASN A 112 1.17 4.19 -28.37
N CYS A 113 2.05 5.19 -28.39
CA CYS A 113 2.60 5.79 -27.18
C CYS A 113 1.53 6.51 -26.34
N GLY A 114 0.36 6.79 -26.90
CA GLY A 114 -0.69 7.57 -26.26
C GLY A 114 -0.28 9.02 -26.03
N GLU A 115 -1.14 9.76 -25.33
CA GLU A 115 -0.89 11.14 -24.91
C GLU A 115 -1.16 11.24 -23.40
N PRO A 116 -0.51 12.18 -22.68
CA PRO A 116 -0.72 12.36 -21.24
C PRO A 116 -2.16 12.52 -20.82
N THR A 117 -2.93 13.30 -21.58
CA THR A 117 -4.36 13.52 -21.30
C THR A 117 -5.15 12.21 -21.30
N LEU A 118 -4.90 11.31 -22.25
CA LEU A 118 -5.65 10.06 -22.40
C LEU A 118 -5.43 9.11 -21.22
N PHE A 119 -4.19 8.94 -20.78
CA PHE A 119 -3.94 8.03 -19.66
C PHE A 119 -4.30 8.66 -18.31
N ILE A 120 -4.27 9.98 -18.16
CA ILE A 120 -4.80 10.67 -16.98
C ILE A 120 -6.31 10.47 -16.89
N GLU A 121 -7.04 10.64 -18.00
CA GLU A 121 -8.48 10.38 -18.08
C GLU A 121 -8.82 8.93 -17.74
N GLU A 122 -8.07 7.96 -18.29
CA GLU A 122 -8.25 6.55 -17.98
C GLU A 122 -8.04 6.25 -16.48
N ILE A 123 -6.98 6.79 -15.88
CA ILE A 123 -6.71 6.66 -14.44
C ILE A 123 -7.88 7.21 -13.62
N ASN A 124 -8.31 8.43 -13.92
CA ASN A 124 -9.38 9.10 -13.20
C ASN A 124 -10.74 8.38 -13.36
N SER A 125 -11.02 7.82 -14.53
CA SER A 125 -12.25 7.04 -14.78
C SER A 125 -12.32 5.74 -13.97
N ARG A 126 -11.17 5.15 -13.64
CA ARG A 126 -11.07 3.90 -12.86
C ARG A 126 -10.88 4.13 -11.36
N LYS A 127 -10.63 5.37 -10.95
CA LYS A 127 -10.39 5.74 -9.55
C LYS A 127 -11.73 5.74 -8.78
N ASN A 128 -11.99 4.65 -8.07
CA ASN A 128 -13.22 4.41 -7.32
C ASN A 128 -12.95 4.16 -5.82
N PHE A 129 -11.88 4.74 -5.29
CA PHE A 129 -11.46 4.61 -3.90
C PHE A 129 -10.98 5.96 -3.36
N GLU A 130 -11.10 6.14 -2.05
CA GLU A 130 -10.74 7.37 -1.33
C GLU A 130 -9.29 7.36 -0.87
N TYR A 131 -8.76 6.20 -0.49
CA TYR A 131 -7.42 6.10 0.13
C TYR A 131 -6.54 5.04 -0.53
N TYR A 132 -5.24 5.33 -0.60
CA TYR A 132 -4.21 4.31 -0.75
C TYR A 132 -3.79 3.79 0.63
N SER A 133 -3.99 2.50 0.88
CA SER A 133 -3.51 1.80 2.05
C SER A 133 -2.22 1.06 1.72
N ILE A 134 -1.09 1.66 2.09
CA ILE A 134 0.25 1.22 1.66
C ILE A 134 0.98 0.59 2.83
N LEU A 135 1.29 -0.71 2.72
CA LEU A 135 2.19 -1.39 3.64
C LEU A 135 3.63 -1.28 3.11
N VAL A 136 4.47 -0.50 3.79
CA VAL A 136 5.88 -0.34 3.41
C VAL A 136 6.76 -1.08 4.42
N ARG A 137 7.72 -1.85 3.92
CA ARG A 137 8.62 -2.65 4.76
C ARG A 137 10.08 -2.24 4.66
N ASP A 138 10.77 -2.23 5.78
CA ASP A 138 12.23 -2.23 5.87
C ASP A 138 12.69 -3.62 6.31
N GLU A 139 13.39 -4.30 5.41
CA GLU A 139 14.00 -5.60 5.69
C GLU A 139 15.41 -5.33 6.26
N CYS A 140 15.47 -5.00 7.55
CA CYS A 140 16.72 -4.75 8.24
C CYS A 140 17.53 -6.05 8.34
N GLY A 141 18.73 -6.02 7.74
CA GLY A 141 19.56 -7.18 7.45
C GLY A 141 19.89 -8.11 8.63
N GLU A 142 20.14 -9.35 8.23
CA GLU A 142 20.59 -10.51 9.00
C GLU A 142 21.77 -10.18 9.91
N THR A 143 21.49 -9.81 11.17
CA THR A 143 22.38 -10.26 12.24
C THR A 143 22.24 -11.78 12.30
N LYS A 144 23.36 -12.52 12.47
CA LYS A 144 23.49 -13.98 12.26
C LYS A 144 22.40 -14.89 12.84
N ASP A 145 21.52 -14.37 13.70
CA ASP A 145 20.48 -15.13 14.41
C ASP A 145 19.05 -14.56 14.30
N LYS A 146 18.83 -13.36 13.71
CA LYS A 146 17.50 -12.71 13.69
C LYS A 146 17.26 -11.89 12.42
N GLU A 147 16.38 -12.41 11.57
CA GLU A 147 15.76 -11.63 10.50
C GLU A 147 14.63 -10.79 11.09
N THR A 148 14.71 -9.47 10.94
CA THR A 148 13.69 -8.54 11.43
C THR A 148 13.14 -7.71 10.30
N ILE A 149 11.83 -7.52 10.27
CA ILE A 149 11.17 -6.62 9.33
C ILE A 149 10.47 -5.53 10.12
N LYS A 150 10.68 -4.27 9.74
CA LYS A 150 9.86 -3.14 10.19
C LYS A 150 8.78 -2.90 9.13
N TYR A 151 7.53 -2.79 9.55
CA TYR A 151 6.42 -2.36 8.71
C TYR A 151 5.93 -1.00 9.17
N ASP A 152 5.66 -0.12 8.21
CA ASP A 152 4.89 1.10 8.38
C ASP A 152 3.63 0.99 7.51
N TRP A 153 2.48 1.30 8.08
CA TRP A 153 1.20 1.35 7.39
C TRP A 153 0.83 2.81 7.14
N LEU A 154 0.86 3.20 5.86
CA LEU A 154 0.46 4.52 5.41
C LEU A 154 -0.98 4.48 4.89
N TYR A 155 -1.73 5.52 5.21
CA TYR A 155 -3.11 5.71 4.75
C TYR A 155 -3.22 7.10 4.12
N ILE A 156 -3.00 7.17 2.81
CA ILE A 156 -2.83 8.43 2.07
C ILE A 156 -4.10 8.72 1.26
N PRO A 157 -4.70 9.92 1.37
CA PRO A 157 -5.79 10.33 0.49
C PRO A 157 -5.41 10.19 -0.98
N SER A 158 -6.31 9.63 -1.77
CA SER A 158 -6.04 9.32 -3.18
C SER A 158 -5.93 10.57 -4.06
N ASP A 159 -6.45 11.70 -3.59
CA ASP A 159 -6.35 13.05 -4.16
C ASP A 159 -5.14 13.84 -3.64
N CYS A 160 -4.30 13.25 -2.78
CA CYS A 160 -3.05 13.86 -2.37
C CYS A 160 -2.19 14.16 -3.61
N GLN A 161 -1.67 15.39 -3.70
CA GLN A 161 -0.96 15.90 -4.88
C GLN A 161 0.16 14.97 -5.36
N VAL A 162 0.88 14.32 -4.44
CA VAL A 162 2.00 13.43 -4.80
C VAL A 162 1.54 12.17 -5.54
N LEU A 163 0.26 11.80 -5.40
CA LEU A 163 -0.38 10.63 -6.03
C LEU A 163 -1.29 11.00 -7.20
N ASP A 164 -1.50 12.29 -7.47
CA ASP A 164 -2.33 12.79 -8.57
C ASP A 164 -1.49 12.93 -9.87
N PRO A 165 -1.74 12.11 -10.90
CA PRO A 165 -1.00 12.18 -12.16
C PRO A 165 -1.16 13.51 -12.90
N SER A 166 -2.24 14.24 -12.66
CA SER A 166 -2.54 15.53 -13.31
C SER A 166 -1.75 16.70 -12.72
N ALA A 167 -1.19 16.52 -11.52
CA ALA A 167 -0.32 17.51 -10.88
C ALA A 167 1.07 17.61 -11.53
N TYR A 168 1.43 16.64 -12.38
CA TYR A 168 2.76 16.51 -12.97
C TYR A 168 2.78 16.87 -14.46
N THR A 169 3.94 17.32 -14.92
CA THR A 169 4.28 17.44 -16.35
C THR A 169 4.88 16.13 -16.82
N TRP A 170 4.32 15.57 -17.90
CA TRP A 170 4.74 14.31 -18.49
C TRP A 170 5.63 14.53 -19.72
N GLU A 171 6.74 13.78 -19.77
CA GLU A 171 7.72 13.82 -20.86
C GLU A 171 7.98 12.41 -21.41
N PRO A 172 8.24 12.27 -22.72
CA PRO A 172 8.52 10.98 -23.33
C PRO A 172 9.86 10.42 -22.84
N THR A 173 9.86 9.15 -22.46
CA THR A 173 11.09 8.43 -22.12
C THR A 173 11.70 7.86 -23.40
N MET A 174 12.85 8.38 -23.83
CA MET A 174 13.55 7.92 -25.03
C MET A 174 14.55 6.78 -24.73
N GLY A 175 14.52 5.73 -25.53
CA GLY A 175 15.46 4.62 -25.39
C GLY A 175 16.88 5.03 -25.78
N LYS A 176 17.87 4.66 -24.96
CA LYS A 176 19.25 5.13 -25.10
C LYS A 176 20.17 4.18 -25.87
N ARG A 177 19.80 2.90 -26.04
CA ARG A 177 20.67 1.84 -26.58
C ARG A 177 19.87 0.75 -27.30
N GLY A 178 20.55 0.04 -28.20
CA GLY A 178 20.04 -1.17 -28.85
C GLY A 178 18.89 -0.89 -29.82
N LYS A 179 17.98 -1.87 -29.96
CA LYS A 179 16.83 -1.81 -30.89
C LYS A 179 15.84 -0.68 -30.63
N ASN A 180 15.83 -0.12 -29.42
CA ASN A 180 14.93 0.95 -29.00
C ASN A 180 15.65 2.31 -28.93
N LYS A 181 16.85 2.44 -29.53
CA LYS A 181 17.58 3.71 -29.51
C LYS A 181 16.76 4.77 -30.27
N ASP A 182 16.58 5.93 -29.65
CA ASP A 182 15.88 7.08 -30.22
C ASP A 182 14.37 6.80 -30.49
N THR A 183 13.82 5.71 -29.95
CA THR A 183 12.38 5.45 -29.92
C THR A 183 11.81 5.73 -28.54
N GLN A 184 10.56 6.19 -28.49
CA GLN A 184 9.86 6.34 -27.21
C GLN A 184 9.57 4.96 -26.60
N VAL A 185 9.95 4.77 -25.34
CA VAL A 185 9.80 3.50 -24.60
C VAL A 185 8.90 3.65 -23.36
N GLY A 186 8.36 4.85 -23.16
CA GLY A 186 7.49 5.14 -22.02
C GLY A 186 7.27 6.63 -21.82
N TRP A 187 6.82 6.95 -20.61
CA TRP A 187 6.60 8.29 -20.09
C TRP A 187 7.22 8.42 -18.71
N HIS A 188 7.64 9.63 -18.35
CA HIS A 188 8.06 9.97 -16.99
C HIS A 188 7.62 11.39 -16.67
N THR A 189 7.57 11.72 -15.38
CA THR A 189 7.24 13.06 -14.93
C THR A 189 8.44 13.85 -14.45
N ASN A 190 8.25 15.16 -14.28
CA ASN A 190 9.06 15.94 -13.35
C ASN A 190 8.93 15.44 -11.89
N GLU A 191 9.75 15.99 -11.00
CA GLU A 191 9.74 15.68 -9.56
C GLU A 191 8.95 16.76 -8.80
N ILE A 192 8.06 16.35 -7.90
CA ILE A 192 7.32 17.22 -6.96
C ILE A 192 7.51 16.62 -5.57
N ASN A 193 8.10 17.38 -4.64
CA ASN A 193 8.41 16.92 -3.28
C ASN A 193 9.16 15.58 -3.22
N GLY A 194 10.09 15.36 -4.15
CA GLY A 194 10.84 14.10 -4.28
C GLY A 194 10.06 12.96 -4.98
N CYS A 195 8.76 13.12 -5.16
CA CYS A 195 7.88 12.14 -5.79
C CYS A 195 7.86 12.34 -7.31
N LYS A 196 7.66 11.23 -8.04
CA LYS A 196 7.58 11.21 -9.51
C LYS A 196 6.86 9.96 -10.00
N MET A 197 6.44 9.97 -11.25
CA MET A 197 5.75 8.85 -11.88
C MET A 197 6.44 8.42 -13.17
N SER A 198 6.21 7.16 -13.55
CA SER A 198 6.66 6.65 -14.84
C SER A 198 5.73 5.56 -15.37
N ILE A 199 5.69 5.44 -16.69
CA ILE A 199 5.02 4.37 -17.41
C ILE A 199 6.06 3.79 -18.37
N ASN A 200 6.35 2.49 -18.25
CA ASN A 200 7.23 1.79 -19.18
C ASN A 200 6.41 0.86 -20.06
N PHE A 201 6.58 0.94 -21.38
CA PHE A 201 5.80 0.13 -22.33
C PHE A 201 6.18 -1.36 -22.35
N SER A 202 7.14 -1.79 -21.53
CA SER A 202 7.46 -3.20 -21.39
C SER A 202 6.32 -3.95 -20.66
N MET A 203 5.71 -4.90 -21.35
CA MET A 203 4.66 -5.83 -20.90
C MET A 203 3.26 -5.22 -20.66
N SER A 204 3.11 -4.31 -19.70
CA SER A 204 1.78 -3.92 -19.19
C SER A 204 1.50 -2.43 -19.12
N SER A 205 2.39 -1.57 -19.66
CA SER A 205 2.26 -0.10 -19.58
C SER A 205 1.80 0.33 -18.18
N GLN A 206 2.46 -0.21 -17.16
CA GLN A 206 2.06 -0.07 -15.78
C GLN A 206 2.51 1.30 -15.27
N LEU A 207 1.60 2.04 -14.63
CA LEU A 207 1.94 3.23 -13.86
C LEU A 207 2.73 2.81 -12.61
N TRP A 208 3.92 3.37 -12.47
CA TRP A 208 4.77 3.31 -11.29
C TRP A 208 4.83 4.69 -10.65
N ILE A 209 4.63 4.74 -9.34
CA ILE A 209 4.70 5.97 -8.54
C ILE A 209 5.86 5.80 -7.57
N HIS A 210 6.84 6.67 -7.68
CA HIS A 210 7.95 6.81 -6.75
C HIS A 210 7.59 7.83 -5.70
N VAL A 211 7.66 7.43 -4.43
CA VAL A 211 7.30 8.26 -3.29
C VAL A 211 8.53 8.43 -2.40
N ASP A 212 9.02 9.66 -2.28
CA ASP A 212 9.98 10.04 -1.26
C ASP A 212 9.22 10.32 0.05
N LEU A 213 9.62 9.67 1.15
CA LEU A 213 8.93 9.79 2.44
C LEU A 213 9.33 11.11 3.15
N SER A 214 8.78 12.22 2.66
CA SER A 214 8.90 13.54 3.27
C SER A 214 8.24 13.60 4.65
N GLU A 215 8.56 14.65 5.44
CA GLU A 215 7.89 14.89 6.73
C GLU A 215 6.37 15.00 6.59
N GLU A 216 5.89 15.60 5.50
CA GLU A 216 4.46 15.71 5.19
C GLU A 216 3.82 14.33 4.98
N LEU A 217 4.52 13.40 4.31
CA LEU A 217 3.96 12.06 4.08
C LEU A 217 4.07 11.15 5.30
N GLN A 218 5.00 11.42 6.22
CA GLN A 218 5.10 10.68 7.48
C GLN A 218 3.87 10.84 8.36
N GLN A 219 3.12 11.93 8.24
CA GLN A 219 1.88 12.13 9.00
C GLN A 219 0.80 11.11 8.64
N PHE A 220 0.87 10.50 7.44
CA PHE A 220 -0.05 9.46 7.01
C PHE A 220 0.32 8.07 7.52
N ILE A 221 1.42 7.92 8.27
CA ILE A 221 1.74 6.66 8.94
C ILE A 221 0.79 6.50 10.13
N ILE A 222 -0.17 5.60 10.01
CA ILE A 222 -1.18 5.37 11.06
C ILE A 222 -0.78 4.27 12.03
N ALA A 223 0.12 3.36 11.64
CA ALA A 223 0.66 2.33 12.52
C ALA A 223 2.04 1.84 12.05
N SER A 224 2.85 1.35 13.00
CA SER A 224 4.15 0.74 12.73
C SER A 224 4.35 -0.49 13.61
N SER A 225 5.10 -1.48 13.12
CA SER A 225 5.40 -2.70 13.85
C SER A 225 6.77 -3.25 13.44
N THR A 226 7.55 -3.73 14.40
CA THR A 226 8.80 -4.45 14.13
C THR A 226 8.63 -5.90 14.57
N VAL A 227 8.90 -6.82 13.64
CA VAL A 227 8.68 -8.25 13.84
C VAL A 227 9.95 -9.04 13.60
N ASN A 228 10.08 -10.16 14.29
CA ASN A 228 11.11 -11.17 14.02
C ASN A 228 10.49 -12.24 13.12
N CYS A 229 11.15 -12.55 12.01
CA CYS A 229 10.61 -13.42 10.97
C CYS A 229 10.96 -14.90 11.17
N ASN A 230 11.54 -15.27 12.31
CA ASN A 230 11.79 -16.66 12.66
C ASN A 230 10.48 -17.31 13.12
N PRO A 231 9.89 -18.23 12.31
CA PRO A 231 8.61 -18.84 12.66
C PRO A 231 8.74 -19.64 13.97
N LYS A 232 7.75 -19.49 14.84
CA LYS A 232 7.68 -20.20 16.14
C LYS A 232 6.81 -21.45 16.08
N CYS A 233 5.99 -21.58 15.05
CA CYS A 233 5.24 -22.80 14.79
C CYS A 233 4.84 -22.92 13.32
N ASN A 234 4.60 -24.15 12.85
CA ASN A 234 4.02 -24.38 11.53
C ASN A 234 2.48 -24.59 11.61
N TYR A 235 1.82 -24.70 10.45
CA TYR A 235 0.37 -24.89 10.35
C TYR A 235 -0.15 -26.15 11.06
N ILE A 236 0.64 -27.25 11.07
CA ILE A 236 0.27 -28.49 11.76
C ILE A 236 0.25 -28.26 13.28
N GLU A 237 1.25 -27.58 13.80
CA GLU A 237 1.36 -27.26 15.22
C GLU A 237 0.28 -26.27 15.66
N LEU A 238 -0.07 -25.28 14.84
CA LEU A 238 -1.17 -24.37 15.08
C LEU A 238 -2.50 -25.14 15.21
N TYR A 239 -2.80 -26.02 14.25
CA TYR A 239 -4.01 -26.84 14.27
C TYR A 239 -4.09 -27.74 15.52
N LYS A 240 -2.97 -28.38 15.90
CA LYS A 240 -2.89 -29.19 17.12
C LYS A 240 -3.13 -28.35 18.39
N LYS A 241 -2.56 -27.14 18.47
CA LYS A 241 -2.77 -26.22 19.61
C LYS A 241 -4.23 -25.80 19.73
N TYR A 242 -4.88 -25.46 18.62
CA TYR A 242 -6.30 -25.10 18.59
C TYR A 242 -7.18 -26.22 19.15
N ASN A 243 -7.02 -27.45 18.64
CA ASN A 243 -7.82 -28.60 19.10
C ASN A 243 -7.57 -28.97 20.56
N LYS A 244 -6.33 -28.81 21.05
CA LYS A 244 -6.00 -29.05 22.46
C LYS A 244 -6.72 -28.08 23.39
N ASN A 245 -6.90 -26.83 22.98
CA ASN A 245 -7.61 -25.83 23.77
C ASN A 245 -9.13 -26.05 23.75
N LYS A 246 -9.69 -26.47 22.60
CA LYS A 246 -11.12 -26.80 22.49
C LYS A 246 -11.55 -27.96 23.39
N ASN A 247 -10.67 -28.95 23.60
CA ASN A 247 -10.97 -30.08 24.50
C ASN A 247 -10.84 -29.74 25.99
N LYS A 248 -10.43 -28.51 26.34
CA LYS A 248 -10.29 -28.02 27.72
C LYS A 248 -11.38 -27.03 28.14
N SER A 249 -12.12 -26.47 27.19
CA SER A 249 -13.27 -25.57 27.38
C SER A 249 -14.56 -26.37 27.36
#